data_AF-A0A556QIX1-F1
#
_entry.id   AF-A0A556QIX1-F1
#
_cell.length_a   1.000
_cell.length_b   1.000
_cell.length_c   1.000
_cell.angle_alpha   90.00
_cell.angle_beta   90.00
_cell.angle_gamma   90.00
#
_symmetry.space_group_name_H-M   'P 1'
#
loop_
_entity.id
_entity.type
_entity.pdbx_description
1 polymer ?
#
loop_
_entity_poly.entity_id
_entity_poly.type
_entity_poly.pdbx_seq_one_letter_code
_entity_poly.pdbx_strand_id
1 'polypeptide(L)'
;MRLSALLSWSTLLLAGVTHVAAVTETRLLAGTVTNTTHDVTAPVKMELIITDDGKITGWLVVEAPLQAGRWPLTGSRKGAWCEVTCKQSADTATQFRGALSATVFRGTYIFGGKGELVQYGRFQASLIPQ
;
A
#
# COMPACT_ATOMS: atom_id res chain seq x y z
N MET A 1 13.93 -45.39 49.42
CA MET A 1 12.51 -45.06 49.18
C MET A 1 12.39 -43.54 49.19
N ARG A 2 12.03 -42.96 48.03
CA ARG A 2 11.58 -41.58 47.73
C ARG A 2 12.53 -40.40 48.01
N LEU A 3 13.16 -39.95 46.92
CA LEU A 3 13.71 -38.61 46.73
C LEU A 3 12.58 -37.57 46.73
N SER A 4 12.78 -36.50 47.50
CA SER A 4 12.03 -35.25 47.43
C SER A 4 12.38 -34.52 46.13
N ALA A 5 11.38 -34.12 45.35
CA ALA A 5 11.55 -33.11 44.30
C ALA A 5 10.34 -32.17 44.31
N LEU A 6 10.65 -30.93 44.71
CA LEU A 6 9.83 -29.75 44.51
C LEU A 6 9.45 -29.58 43.03
N LEU A 7 8.34 -28.88 42.80
CA LEU A 7 8.24 -27.69 41.94
C LEU A 7 6.86 -27.66 41.25
N SER A 8 5.99 -26.82 41.82
CA SER A 8 4.76 -26.33 41.19
C SER A 8 5.12 -25.47 39.98
N TRP A 9 4.97 -26.00 38.77
CA TRP A 9 5.15 -25.28 37.51
C TRP A 9 3.83 -24.68 37.06
N SER A 10 3.38 -23.64 37.77
CA SER A 10 2.25 -22.81 37.35
C SER A 10 2.76 -21.45 36.90
N THR A 11 3.44 -21.41 35.76
CA THR A 11 3.62 -20.16 35.01
C THR A 11 3.54 -20.48 33.54
N LEU A 12 2.30 -20.62 33.07
CA LEU A 12 1.96 -20.60 31.65
C LEU A 12 2.58 -19.33 31.05
N LEU A 13 3.54 -19.49 30.15
CA LEU A 13 4.11 -18.39 29.38
C LEU A 13 2.97 -17.65 28.67
N LEU A 14 2.84 -16.35 28.91
CA LEU A 14 2.20 -15.44 27.97
C LEU A 14 3.03 -15.46 26.68
N ALA A 15 2.73 -16.39 25.78
CA ALA A 15 3.16 -16.28 24.40
C ALA A 15 2.37 -15.12 23.77
N GLY A 16 2.95 -13.92 23.80
CA GLY A 16 2.52 -12.84 22.93
C GLY A 16 2.74 -13.28 21.49
N VAL A 17 1.73 -13.90 20.88
CA VAL A 17 1.79 -14.28 19.46
C VAL A 17 1.73 -12.99 18.66
N THR A 18 2.90 -12.43 18.35
CA THR A 18 3.05 -11.49 17.26
C THR A 18 2.68 -12.23 15.98
N HIS A 19 1.45 -12.10 15.54
CA HIS A 19 1.04 -12.57 14.22
C HIS A 19 1.75 -11.69 13.20
N VAL A 20 2.86 -12.18 12.67
CA VAL A 20 3.50 -11.58 11.50
C VAL A 20 2.66 -12.03 10.30
N ALA A 21 1.82 -11.12 9.80
CA ALA A 21 1.04 -11.32 8.59
C ALA A 21 1.97 -11.75 7.44
N ALA A 22 1.66 -12.86 6.78
CA ALA A 22 2.49 -13.38 5.71
C ALA A 22 2.30 -12.52 4.46
N VAL A 23 3.40 -12.24 3.74
CA VAL A 23 3.29 -11.66 2.39
C VAL A 23 2.63 -12.69 1.49
N THR A 24 1.52 -12.33 0.88
CA THR A 24 0.76 -13.21 -0.01
C THR A 24 1.02 -12.89 -1.48
N GLU A 25 1.30 -11.63 -1.80
CA GLU A 25 1.33 -11.17 -3.17
C GLU A 25 2.20 -9.92 -3.33
N THR A 26 3.11 -9.94 -4.29
CA THR A 26 3.86 -8.76 -4.74
C THR A 26 3.47 -8.45 -6.19
N ARG A 27 3.04 -7.21 -6.46
CA ARG A 27 2.67 -6.75 -7.80
C ARG A 27 3.51 -5.56 -8.21
N LEU A 28 4.14 -5.69 -9.38
CA LEU A 28 4.77 -4.57 -10.07
C LEU A 28 3.83 -4.10 -11.17
N LEU A 29 3.38 -2.86 -11.06
CA LEU A 29 2.41 -2.25 -11.97
C LEU A 29 3.06 -1.05 -12.66
N ALA A 30 2.78 -0.84 -13.94
CA ALA A 30 3.13 0.36 -14.69
C ALA A 30 1.92 0.93 -15.40
N GLY A 31 1.82 2.25 -15.46
CA GLY A 31 0.77 2.92 -16.22
C GLY A 31 0.81 4.43 -16.05
N THR A 32 -0.35 5.06 -15.93
CA THR A 32 -0.45 6.52 -15.93
C THR A 32 -1.37 7.06 -14.85
N VAL A 33 -1.09 8.30 -14.44
CA VAL A 33 -2.00 9.17 -13.70
C VAL A 33 -2.35 10.36 -14.60
N THR A 34 -3.62 10.72 -14.63
CA THR A 34 -4.11 11.90 -15.36
C THR A 34 -4.71 12.88 -14.37
N ASN A 35 -4.07 14.04 -14.25
CA ASN A 35 -4.58 15.20 -13.54
C ASN A 35 -5.73 15.82 -14.34
N THR A 36 -6.96 15.70 -13.87
CA THR A 36 -8.12 16.27 -14.57
C THR A 36 -8.30 17.78 -14.35
N THR A 37 -7.48 18.39 -13.48
CA THR A 37 -7.50 19.84 -13.22
C THR A 37 -6.66 20.62 -14.23
N HIS A 38 -5.61 19.98 -14.75
CA HIS A 38 -4.66 20.60 -15.69
C HIS A 38 -4.47 19.78 -16.97
N ASP A 39 -5.24 18.69 -17.14
CA ASP A 39 -5.14 17.72 -18.25
C ASP A 39 -3.72 17.20 -18.51
N VAL A 40 -2.93 17.08 -17.43
CA VAL A 40 -1.56 16.57 -17.46
C VAL A 40 -1.56 15.07 -17.16
N THR A 41 -0.94 14.27 -18.02
CA THR A 41 -0.75 12.84 -17.81
C THR A 41 0.71 12.52 -17.56
N ALA A 42 1.00 11.72 -16.54
CA ALA A 42 2.35 11.27 -16.22
C ALA A 42 2.44 9.75 -16.04
N PRO A 43 3.57 9.13 -16.41
CA PRO A 43 3.85 7.72 -16.12
C PRO A 43 4.01 7.48 -14.63
N VAL A 44 3.54 6.31 -14.18
CA VAL A 44 3.73 5.82 -12.80
C VAL A 44 4.12 4.35 -12.80
N LYS A 45 4.90 3.97 -11.80
CA LYS A 45 5.16 2.57 -11.42
C LYS A 45 4.76 2.37 -9.97
N MET A 46 4.06 1.29 -9.68
CA MET A 46 3.62 0.93 -8.33
C MET A 46 4.12 -0.47 -7.99
N GLU A 47 4.78 -0.59 -6.85
CA GLU A 47 5.05 -1.85 -6.19
C GLU A 47 4.06 -2.00 -5.05
N LEU A 48 3.21 -3.04 -5.10
CA LEU A 48 2.26 -3.38 -4.04
C LEU A 48 2.67 -4.70 -3.42
N ILE A 49 3.00 -4.68 -2.14
CA ILE A 49 3.22 -5.86 -1.30
C ILE A 49 1.96 -6.01 -0.45
N ILE A 50 1.25 -7.11 -0.63
CA ILE A 50 -0.06 -7.38 -0.01
C ILE A 50 0.09 -8.57 0.93
N THR A 51 -0.29 -8.37 2.19
CA THR A 51 -0.33 -9.43 3.20
C THR A 51 -1.70 -10.10 3.25
N ASP A 52 -1.76 -11.26 3.89
CA ASP A 52 -2.98 -12.07 4.07
C ASP A 52 -4.13 -11.32 4.76
N ASP A 53 -3.82 -10.45 5.72
CA ASP A 53 -4.76 -9.56 6.39
C ASP A 53 -5.24 -8.37 5.52
N GLY A 54 -4.76 -8.28 4.28
CA GLY A 54 -5.12 -7.24 3.33
C GLY A 54 -4.38 -5.93 3.53
N LYS A 55 -3.36 -5.85 4.40
CA LYS A 55 -2.49 -4.67 4.48
C LYS A 55 -1.64 -4.57 3.22
N ILE A 56 -1.43 -3.32 2.77
CA ILE A 56 -0.61 -3.01 1.59
C ILE A 56 0.56 -2.13 2.02
N THR A 57 1.76 -2.47 1.56
CA THR A 57 2.95 -1.62 1.59
C THR A 57 3.61 -1.59 0.21
N GLY A 58 4.63 -0.76 0.03
CA GLY A 58 5.47 -0.77 -1.17
C GLY A 58 5.88 0.63 -1.60
N TRP A 59 5.94 0.87 -2.91
CA TRP A 59 6.48 2.12 -3.47
C TRP A 59 5.65 2.64 -4.63
N LEU A 60 5.51 3.95 -4.70
CA LEU A 60 5.09 4.69 -5.88
C LEU A 60 6.30 5.38 -6.49
N VAL A 61 6.47 5.24 -7.80
CA VAL A 61 7.37 6.07 -8.61
C VAL A 61 6.51 6.86 -9.59
N VAL A 62 6.70 8.18 -9.61
CA VAL A 62 6.09 9.08 -10.59
C VAL A 62 7.21 9.66 -11.45
N GLU A 63 6.97 9.75 -12.75
CA GLU A 63 7.88 10.36 -13.72
C GLU A 63 7.30 11.71 -14.20
N ALA A 64 8.11 12.51 -14.91
CA ALA A 64 7.65 13.75 -15.53
C ALA A 64 6.48 13.48 -16.50
N PRO A 65 5.57 14.44 -16.76
CA PRO A 65 5.59 15.87 -16.42
C PRO A 65 5.04 16.25 -15.03
N LEU A 66 4.58 15.29 -14.22
CA LEU A 66 4.25 15.57 -12.82
C LEU A 66 5.53 15.60 -11.96
N GLN A 67 5.39 15.92 -10.68
CA GLN A 67 6.51 15.88 -9.75
C GLN A 67 7.11 14.47 -9.73
N ALA A 68 8.31 14.35 -10.30
CA ALA A 68 9.03 13.09 -10.32
C ALA A 68 9.51 12.74 -8.91
N GLY A 69 9.46 11.46 -8.56
CA GLY A 69 9.93 11.01 -7.25
C GLY A 69 9.53 9.59 -6.94
N ARG A 70 10.07 9.10 -5.82
CA ARG A 70 9.78 7.78 -5.27
C ARG A 70 9.37 7.92 -3.82
N TRP A 71 8.24 7.35 -3.46
CA TRP A 71 7.66 7.50 -2.14
C TRP A 71 7.04 6.19 -1.64
N PRO A 72 7.11 5.94 -0.33
CA PRO A 72 6.48 4.74 0.23
C PRO A 72 4.96 4.86 0.13
N LEU A 73 4.31 3.73 -0.12
CA LEU A 73 2.86 3.61 -0.01
C LEU A 73 2.47 2.69 1.15
N THR A 74 1.33 3.00 1.75
CA THR A 74 0.68 2.19 2.77
C THR A 74 -0.81 2.16 2.48
N GLY A 75 -1.48 1.05 2.77
CA GLY A 75 -2.89 0.95 2.45
C GLY A 75 -3.54 -0.33 2.92
N SER A 76 -4.75 -0.55 2.41
CA SER A 76 -5.52 -1.76 2.66
C SER A 76 -6.27 -2.22 1.42
N ARG A 77 -6.52 -3.52 1.37
CA ARG A 77 -7.32 -4.21 0.37
C ARG A 77 -8.53 -4.84 1.05
N LYS A 78 -9.71 -4.63 0.47
CA LYS A 78 -10.97 -5.30 0.84
C LYS A 78 -11.57 -5.94 -0.41
N GLY A 79 -11.34 -7.24 -0.57
CA GLY A 79 -11.69 -7.96 -1.80
C GLY A 79 -10.91 -7.43 -3.00
N ALA A 80 -11.62 -6.93 -4.02
CA ALA A 80 -11.01 -6.30 -5.19
C ALA A 80 -10.73 -4.81 -5.02
N TRP A 81 -11.19 -4.17 -3.94
CA TRP A 81 -11.01 -2.74 -3.73
C TRP A 81 -9.73 -2.46 -2.93
N CYS A 82 -8.93 -1.50 -3.40
CA CYS A 82 -7.71 -1.05 -2.74
C CYS A 82 -7.76 0.45 -2.47
N GLU A 83 -7.24 0.81 -1.30
CA GLU A 83 -6.98 2.19 -0.92
C GLU A 83 -5.54 2.29 -0.44
N VAL A 84 -4.72 3.04 -1.17
CA VAL A 84 -3.30 3.24 -0.84
C VAL A 84 -3.00 4.73 -0.74
N THR A 85 -2.23 5.10 0.27
CA THR A 85 -1.76 6.45 0.51
C THR A 85 -0.26 6.49 0.38
N CYS A 86 0.21 7.47 -0.37
CA CYS A 86 1.60 7.78 -0.61
C CYS A 86 1.88 9.14 0.02
N LYS A 87 2.76 9.19 1.02
CA LYS A 87 3.15 10.46 1.66
C LYS A 87 4.38 11.02 0.99
N GLN A 88 4.25 12.16 0.30
CA GLN A 88 5.36 12.84 -0.33
C GLN A 88 6.12 13.76 0.62
N SER A 89 5.44 14.29 1.63
CA SER A 89 6.03 15.13 2.68
C SER A 89 5.22 14.97 3.98
N ALA A 90 5.57 15.74 5.02
CA ALA A 90 4.76 15.82 6.24
C ALA A 90 3.34 16.34 5.97
N ASP A 91 3.20 17.17 4.95
CA ASP A 91 2.00 17.95 4.67
C ASP A 91 1.29 17.51 3.39
N THR A 92 1.88 16.62 2.58
CA THR A 92 1.40 16.29 1.24
C THR A 92 1.29 14.78 1.07
N ALA A 93 0.13 14.33 0.59
CA ALA A 93 -0.13 12.94 0.26
C ALA A 93 -0.91 12.78 -1.05
N THR A 94 -0.62 11.69 -1.78
CA THR A 94 -1.52 11.16 -2.80
C THR A 94 -2.23 9.93 -2.27
N GLN A 95 -3.55 9.92 -2.38
CA GLN A 95 -4.37 8.76 -2.10
C GLN A 95 -4.94 8.18 -3.39
N PHE A 96 -4.69 6.90 -3.65
CA PHE A 96 -5.26 6.15 -4.75
C PHE A 96 -6.36 5.24 -4.22
N ARG A 97 -7.53 5.29 -4.86
CA ARG A 97 -8.69 4.46 -4.53
C ARG A 97 -9.19 3.80 -5.81
N GLY A 98 -9.29 2.49 -5.82
CA GLY A 98 -9.66 1.80 -7.04
C GLY A 98 -9.82 0.29 -6.93
N ALA A 99 -10.17 -0.31 -8.05
CA ALA A 99 -10.29 -1.75 -8.19
C ALA A 99 -8.97 -2.35 -8.68
N LEU A 100 -8.50 -3.36 -7.96
CA LEU A 100 -7.35 -4.20 -8.27
C LEU A 100 -7.85 -5.57 -8.78
N SER A 101 -7.77 -5.77 -10.09
CA SER A 101 -7.97 -7.07 -10.76
C SER A 101 -6.66 -7.83 -10.87
N ALA A 102 -6.65 -9.07 -11.38
CA ALA A 102 -5.42 -9.85 -11.55
C ALA A 102 -4.31 -9.11 -12.35
N THR A 103 -4.68 -8.23 -13.27
CA THR A 103 -3.74 -7.60 -14.21
C THR A 103 -3.75 -6.07 -14.16
N VAL A 104 -4.72 -5.44 -13.50
CA VAL A 104 -4.90 -3.98 -13.54
C VAL A 104 -5.28 -3.42 -12.19
N PHE A 105 -4.67 -2.30 -11.82
CA PHE A 105 -5.15 -1.40 -10.77
C PHE A 105 -5.63 -0.10 -11.40
N ARG A 106 -6.91 0.24 -11.22
CA ARG A 106 -7.49 1.46 -11.80
C ARG A 106 -8.47 2.12 -10.87
N GLY A 107 -8.57 3.44 -10.98
CA GLY A 107 -9.53 4.21 -10.22
C GLY A 107 -9.21 5.69 -10.23
N THR A 108 -9.37 6.30 -9.07
CA THR A 108 -9.23 7.74 -8.86
C THR A 108 -8.13 8.02 -7.87
N TYR A 109 -7.45 9.15 -8.03
CA TYR A 109 -6.52 9.62 -7.04
C TYR A 109 -6.85 11.05 -6.59
N ILE A 110 -6.46 11.34 -5.37
CA ILE A 110 -6.52 12.67 -4.77
C ILE A 110 -5.10 13.02 -4.35
N PHE A 111 -4.61 14.17 -4.75
CA PHE A 111 -3.37 14.75 -4.24
C PHE A 111 -3.72 16.03 -3.47
N GLY A 112 -3.20 16.14 -2.26
CA GLY A 112 -3.51 17.27 -1.41
C GLY A 112 -2.70 17.31 -0.14
N GLY A 113 -2.93 18.36 0.62
CA GLY A 113 -2.18 18.62 1.84
C GLY A 113 -2.86 19.63 2.75
N LYS A 114 -2.67 19.49 4.08
CA LYS A 114 -3.26 20.36 5.11
C LYS A 114 -4.78 20.62 5.00
N GLY A 115 -5.53 19.67 4.45
CA GLY A 115 -6.98 19.79 4.28
C GLY A 115 -7.43 20.48 2.99
N GLU A 116 -6.49 20.93 2.14
CA GLU A 116 -6.82 21.40 0.79
C GLU A 116 -6.71 20.27 -0.24
N LEU A 117 -7.78 20.11 -1.01
CA LEU A 117 -7.79 19.32 -2.23
C LEU A 117 -7.05 20.13 -3.30
N VAL A 118 -5.82 19.73 -3.60
CA VAL A 118 -4.98 20.43 -4.58
C VAL A 118 -5.21 19.84 -5.98
N GLN A 119 -5.49 18.54 -6.06
CA GLN A 119 -5.63 17.85 -7.34
C GLN A 119 -6.49 16.60 -7.23
N TYR A 120 -7.29 16.37 -8.27
CA TYR A 120 -8.01 15.12 -8.46
C TYR A 120 -7.71 14.56 -9.85
N GLY A 121 -7.79 13.25 -9.99
CA GLY A 121 -7.58 12.62 -11.26
C GLY A 121 -7.92 11.13 -11.31
N ARG A 122 -7.58 10.54 -12.45
CA ARG A 122 -7.75 9.11 -12.71
C ARG A 122 -6.39 8.45 -12.82
N PHE A 123 -6.33 7.15 -12.56
CA PHE A 123 -5.14 6.36 -12.80
C PHE A 123 -5.51 4.98 -13.31
N GLN A 124 -4.58 4.39 -14.07
CA GLN A 124 -4.64 3.01 -14.50
C GLN A 124 -3.21 2.49 -14.62
N ALA A 125 -2.91 1.39 -13.94
CA ALA A 125 -1.63 0.71 -14.01
C ALA A 125 -1.84 -0.80 -14.22
N SER A 126 -1.09 -1.38 -15.14
CA SER A 126 -1.15 -2.79 -15.50
C SER A 126 0.05 -3.54 -14.96
N LEU A 127 -0.11 -4.83 -14.67
CA LEU A 127 0.96 -5.72 -14.24
C LEU A 127 2.08 -5.74 -15.28
N ILE A 128 3.32 -5.55 -14.83
CA ILE A 128 4.52 -5.71 -15.62
C ILE A 128 4.85 -7.22 -15.65
N PRO A 129 4.95 -7.86 -16.82
CA PRO A 129 5.41 -9.24 -16.92
C PRO A 129 6.80 -9.36 -16.29
N GLN A 130 6.99 -10.34 -15.41
CA GLN A 130 8.30 -10.69 -14.85
C GLN A 130 9.07 -11.61 -15.79
#